data_AF-A0A811G5J6-F1
#
_entry.id   AF-A0A811G5J6-F1
#
_cell.length_a   1.000
_cell.length_b   1.000
_cell.length_c   1.000
_cell.angle_alpha   90.00
_cell.angle_beta   90.00
_cell.angle_gamma   90.00
#
_symmetry.space_group_name_H-M   'P 1'
#
loop_
_entity.id
_entity.type
_entity.pdbx_description
1 polymer ?
#
loop_
_entity_poly.entity_id
_entity_poly.type
_entity_poly.pdbx_seq_one_letter_code
_entity_poly.pdbx_strand_id
1 'polypeptide(L)'
;MSNINVYLREELQKLSEKCIYIAPNIPEKKLNKAIKSFKYEGNPENIIALLDTTLLGSGADGLMFTGEKVIFKPAYNDPHHIKYEIITDVSVNFEKSKAETATIVTESEKIQLEYIASSCNLVELEKILKHVSKEFDEYTEQRQVVPLEEMDEKLKLAYLKIIINMAYENDQVIDKKEMAEIFLLMNRLGLKQETRFEIRSYMFAPELLQGTSILFDELSKNVMDGQLHTVHISLAKDLINIYFSTQSRDLEKFDFLNKNRNLLNIKDSDLDIVVLALETDYKLLEDDFTDDKMTAAFKELSAKAAAVGTPLAAVYLSGSVIGMSAAGMTSGLAMLGMGGILGLSSMATGIGVAILIGVGTYAGVKKITGSDELSNYKRKQLMLNEVIKQTQDTISTILGDINYITSKLNTTIEETTKLTENQSALKIINGKLLQQIAMLKGVSGAADILNGKVHNAEGASNKLKCPAILDLSKLEALTSEPTKKKFYDFIRGFYIEKESIEEKNTDTEVVKKWVIDTSKRGEFAQLAKAFEAIGYFNVSDVLAGKTKQALSGLFS
;
A
#
# COMPACT_ATOMS: atom_id res chain seq x y z
N MET A 1 22.94 -22.87 -7.30
CA MET A 1 21.64 -23.53 -7.07
C MET A 1 20.69 -22.45 -6.62
N SER A 2 19.46 -22.41 -7.13
CA SER A 2 18.43 -21.51 -6.61
C SER A 2 18.19 -21.80 -5.13
N ASN A 3 17.93 -20.80 -4.30
CA ASN A 3 17.53 -21.01 -2.91
C ASN A 3 16.31 -21.97 -2.82
N ILE A 4 16.24 -22.82 -1.80
CA ILE A 4 15.13 -23.77 -1.56
C ILE A 4 13.76 -23.09 -1.59
N ASN A 5 13.65 -21.86 -1.09
CA ASN A 5 12.42 -21.09 -1.07
C ASN A 5 11.88 -20.83 -2.50
N VAL A 6 12.78 -20.54 -3.44
CA VAL A 6 12.44 -20.33 -4.85
C VAL A 6 11.99 -21.64 -5.47
N TYR A 7 12.78 -22.71 -5.28
CA TYR A 7 12.46 -24.04 -5.79
C TYR A 7 11.08 -24.51 -5.32
N LEU A 8 10.81 -24.43 -4.01
CA LEU A 8 9.52 -24.80 -3.44
C LEU A 8 8.38 -23.97 -4.03
N ARG A 9 8.57 -22.66 -4.23
CA ARG A 9 7.53 -21.79 -4.80
C ARG A 9 7.15 -22.17 -6.23
N GLU A 10 8.13 -22.58 -7.03
CA GLU A 10 7.94 -23.00 -8.42
C GLU A 10 7.33 -24.39 -8.53
N GLU A 11 7.80 -25.33 -7.71
CA GLU A 11 7.45 -26.74 -7.84
C GLU A 11 6.15 -27.11 -7.11
N LEU A 12 5.85 -26.48 -5.98
CA LEU A 12 4.69 -26.86 -5.16
C LEU A 12 3.36 -26.63 -5.90
N GLN A 13 3.29 -25.74 -6.90
CA GLN A 13 2.10 -25.56 -7.74
C GLN A 13 1.65 -26.86 -8.42
N LYS A 14 2.57 -27.79 -8.66
CA LYS A 14 2.29 -29.09 -9.29
C LYS A 14 1.53 -30.06 -8.38
N LEU A 15 1.45 -29.77 -7.07
CA LEU A 15 0.75 -30.61 -6.11
C LEU A 15 -0.76 -30.56 -6.28
N SER A 16 -1.33 -29.43 -6.71
CA SER A 16 -2.78 -29.27 -6.83
C SER A 16 -3.12 -28.05 -7.66
N GLU A 17 -4.11 -28.14 -8.55
CA GLU A 17 -4.61 -26.97 -9.26
C GLU A 17 -5.58 -26.12 -8.43
N LYS A 18 -6.18 -26.69 -7.37
CA LYS A 18 -7.31 -26.08 -6.65
C LYS A 18 -7.09 -25.91 -5.16
N CYS A 19 -6.35 -26.82 -4.54
CA CYS A 19 -6.24 -26.88 -3.09
C CYS A 19 -4.95 -26.26 -2.57
N ILE A 20 -4.00 -25.88 -3.44
CA ILE A 20 -2.76 -25.25 -3.02
C ILE A 20 -2.79 -23.74 -3.23
N TYR A 21 -2.27 -23.03 -2.23
CA TYR A 21 -2.07 -21.60 -2.24
C TYR A 21 -0.58 -21.33 -2.03
N ILE A 22 0.04 -20.61 -2.96
CA ILE A 22 1.47 -20.28 -2.92
C ILE A 22 1.61 -18.81 -2.53
N ALA A 23 2.54 -18.51 -1.64
CA ALA A 23 2.88 -17.16 -1.27
C ALA A 23 3.38 -16.35 -2.48
N PRO A 24 3.03 -15.07 -2.56
CA PRO A 24 2.25 -14.29 -1.59
C PRO A 24 0.73 -14.43 -1.73
N ASN A 25 0.24 -15.26 -2.65
CA ASN A 25 -1.17 -15.41 -3.00
C ASN A 25 -1.92 -16.40 -2.07
N ILE A 26 -1.64 -16.35 -0.76
CA ILE A 26 -2.36 -17.16 0.24
C ILE A 26 -3.50 -16.32 0.85
N PRO A 27 -4.77 -16.76 0.75
CA PRO A 27 -5.88 -16.03 1.35
C PRO A 27 -5.67 -15.90 2.86
N GLU A 28 -5.70 -14.67 3.37
CA GLU A 28 -5.30 -14.44 4.76
C GLU A 28 -6.17 -15.16 5.79
N LYS A 29 -7.49 -15.26 5.56
CA LYS A 29 -8.37 -16.01 6.47
C LYS A 29 -7.91 -17.47 6.60
N LYS A 30 -7.42 -18.07 5.51
CA LYS A 30 -6.85 -19.42 5.51
C LYS A 30 -5.50 -19.42 6.21
N LEU A 31 -4.61 -18.48 5.89
CA LEU A 31 -3.30 -18.36 6.52
C LEU A 31 -3.40 -18.23 8.04
N ASN A 32 -4.25 -17.34 8.55
CA ASN A 32 -4.51 -17.15 9.98
C ASN A 32 -5.04 -18.42 10.67
N LYS A 33 -5.96 -19.11 10.01
CA LYS A 33 -6.52 -20.36 10.53
C LYS A 33 -5.47 -21.47 10.52
N ALA A 34 -4.65 -21.54 9.47
CA ALA A 34 -3.55 -22.46 9.32
C ALA A 34 -2.50 -22.23 10.41
N ILE A 35 -1.99 -21.01 10.61
CA ILE A 35 -0.98 -20.70 11.65
C ILE A 35 -1.43 -21.20 13.02
N LYS A 36 -2.69 -20.94 13.38
CA LYS A 36 -3.27 -21.41 14.65
C LYS A 36 -3.43 -22.93 14.72
N SER A 37 -3.95 -23.56 13.67
CA SER A 37 -4.24 -25.00 13.64
C SER A 37 -2.97 -25.86 13.53
N PHE A 38 -2.00 -25.38 12.75
CA PHE A 38 -0.70 -26.02 12.52
C PHE A 38 0.30 -25.71 13.64
N LYS A 39 -0.08 -24.92 14.66
CA LYS A 39 0.78 -24.49 15.77
C LYS A 39 2.11 -23.92 15.27
N TYR A 40 2.07 -23.11 14.22
CA TYR A 40 3.28 -22.50 13.65
C TYR A 40 3.71 -21.30 14.48
N GLU A 41 4.90 -21.38 15.09
CA GLU A 41 5.48 -20.34 15.95
C GLU A 41 6.46 -19.41 15.21
N GLY A 42 6.76 -19.68 13.94
CA GLY A 42 7.65 -18.85 13.13
C GLY A 42 6.98 -17.59 12.58
N ASN A 43 7.73 -16.77 11.85
CA ASN A 43 7.16 -15.60 11.17
C ASN A 43 6.23 -16.07 10.03
N PRO A 44 4.94 -15.69 10.02
CA PRO A 44 3.99 -15.99 8.94
C PRO A 44 4.50 -15.68 7.53
N GLU A 45 5.36 -14.66 7.41
CA GLU A 45 5.98 -14.24 6.15
C GLU A 45 6.92 -15.28 5.56
N ASN A 46 7.31 -16.30 6.33
CA ASN A 46 8.17 -17.39 5.87
C ASN A 46 7.39 -18.56 5.26
N ILE A 47 6.05 -18.54 5.36
CA ILE A 47 5.20 -19.60 4.80
C ILE A 47 5.20 -19.48 3.27
N ILE A 48 5.75 -20.48 2.60
CA ILE A 48 5.86 -20.56 1.14
C ILE A 48 4.54 -21.03 0.54
N ALA A 49 3.88 -22.02 1.14
CA ALA A 49 2.67 -22.60 0.60
C ALA A 49 1.76 -23.20 1.67
N LEU A 50 0.46 -23.23 1.37
CA LEU A 50 -0.57 -23.93 2.11
C LEU A 50 -1.37 -24.83 1.16
N LEU A 51 -1.30 -26.13 1.35
CA LEU A 51 -2.22 -27.09 0.77
C LEU A 51 -3.38 -27.32 1.73
N ASP A 52 -4.57 -26.84 1.38
CA ASP A 52 -5.79 -26.95 2.18
C ASP A 52 -6.53 -28.25 1.86
N THR A 53 -6.62 -29.15 2.84
CA THR A 53 -7.38 -30.41 2.71
C THR A 53 -8.65 -30.42 3.54
N THR A 54 -9.07 -29.26 4.08
CA THR A 54 -10.30 -29.20 4.87
C THR A 54 -11.55 -29.31 4.00
N LEU A 55 -12.55 -30.05 4.47
CA LEU A 55 -13.81 -30.29 3.75
C LEU A 55 -14.55 -29.01 3.32
N LEU A 56 -14.45 -27.94 4.13
CA LEU A 56 -15.09 -26.64 3.87
C LEU A 56 -14.11 -25.58 3.38
N GLY A 57 -12.88 -25.96 2.99
CA GLY A 57 -11.90 -25.04 2.41
C GLY A 57 -11.48 -23.90 3.35
N SER A 58 -11.33 -24.20 4.64
CA SER A 58 -10.97 -23.25 5.68
C SER A 58 -9.46 -23.09 5.91
N GLY A 59 -8.62 -24.02 5.43
CA GLY A 59 -7.16 -24.00 5.61
C GLY A 59 -6.66 -24.52 6.95
N ALA A 60 -7.49 -25.18 7.76
CA ALA A 60 -7.11 -25.69 9.09
C ALA A 60 -6.33 -27.01 9.07
N ASP A 61 -6.42 -27.79 8.00
CA ASP A 61 -5.79 -29.11 7.86
C ASP A 61 -5.11 -29.20 6.49
N GLY A 62 -4.09 -30.06 6.39
CA GLY A 62 -3.33 -30.30 5.17
C GLY A 62 -1.82 -30.14 5.36
N LEU A 63 -1.15 -29.49 4.41
CA LEU A 63 0.31 -29.28 4.44
C LEU A 63 0.64 -27.79 4.41
N MET A 64 1.59 -27.38 5.25
CA MET A 64 2.18 -26.04 5.24
C MET A 64 3.67 -26.18 4.96
N PHE A 65 4.17 -25.44 3.99
CA PHE A 65 5.58 -25.48 3.58
C PHE A 65 6.27 -24.18 3.95
N THR A 66 7.45 -24.30 4.53
CA THR A 66 8.37 -23.20 4.81
C THR A 66 9.74 -23.54 4.23
N GLY A 67 10.74 -22.67 4.38
CA GLY A 67 12.11 -22.92 3.89
C GLY A 67 12.85 -24.00 4.68
N GLU A 68 12.42 -24.28 5.91
CA GLU A 68 13.06 -25.26 6.81
C GLU A 68 12.32 -26.59 6.93
N LYS A 69 11.00 -26.58 6.75
CA LYS A 69 10.16 -27.73 7.08
C LYS A 69 8.85 -27.78 6.29
N VAL A 70 8.30 -28.99 6.23
CA VAL A 70 6.90 -29.23 5.92
C VAL A 70 6.16 -29.59 7.21
N ILE A 71 5.00 -28.99 7.41
CA ILE A 71 4.13 -29.25 8.56
C ILE A 71 2.89 -29.95 8.06
N PHE A 72 2.66 -31.16 8.55
CA PHE A 72 1.46 -31.93 8.27
C PHE A 72 0.47 -31.79 9.41
N LYS A 73 -0.74 -31.30 9.10
CA LYS A 73 -1.84 -31.20 10.07
C LYS A 73 -2.97 -32.13 9.62
N PRO A 74 -3.10 -33.33 10.22
CA PRO A 74 -4.22 -34.23 9.95
C PRO A 74 -5.51 -33.69 10.57
N ALA A 75 -6.65 -34.08 10.01
CA ALA A 75 -7.94 -33.77 10.61
C ALA A 75 -8.00 -34.33 12.04
N TYR A 76 -8.45 -33.51 13.00
CA TYR A 76 -8.63 -33.85 14.42
C TYR A 76 -7.40 -34.28 15.23
N ASN A 77 -6.21 -34.33 14.61
CA ASN A 77 -4.96 -34.70 15.28
C ASN A 77 -4.00 -33.51 15.36
N ASP A 78 -2.98 -33.62 16.21
CA ASP A 78 -1.93 -32.62 16.35
C ASP A 78 -1.03 -32.53 15.11
N PRO A 79 -0.43 -31.36 14.83
CA PRO A 79 0.47 -31.19 13.69
C PRO A 79 1.83 -31.88 13.89
N HIS A 80 2.37 -32.43 12.81
CA HIS A 80 3.72 -32.96 12.70
C HIS A 80 4.62 -31.95 11.99
N HIS A 81 5.66 -31.45 12.66
CA HIS A 81 6.63 -30.52 12.09
C HIS A 81 7.87 -31.28 11.61
N ILE A 82 8.05 -31.38 10.30
CA ILE A 82 9.07 -32.24 9.69
C ILE A 82 10.11 -31.36 9.02
N LYS A 83 11.28 -31.21 9.65
CA LYS A 83 12.41 -30.51 9.03
C LYS A 83 12.89 -31.28 7.80
N TYR A 84 13.23 -30.57 6.73
CA TYR A 84 13.73 -31.21 5.52
C TYR A 84 15.07 -31.92 5.75
N GLU A 85 15.93 -31.32 6.57
CA GLU A 85 17.25 -31.84 6.94
C GLU A 85 17.23 -33.28 7.50
N ILE A 86 16.15 -33.66 8.20
CA ILE A 86 16.04 -34.98 8.85
C ILE A 86 15.30 -36.01 7.98
N ILE A 87 14.87 -35.66 6.77
CA ILE A 87 14.17 -36.58 5.87
C ILE A 87 15.18 -37.52 5.22
N THR A 88 15.00 -38.82 5.43
CA THR A 88 15.87 -39.86 4.88
C THR A 88 15.26 -40.54 3.65
N ASP A 89 13.94 -40.68 3.61
CA ASP A 89 13.21 -41.21 2.45
C ASP A 89 11.76 -40.70 2.43
N VAL A 90 11.17 -40.72 1.24
CA VAL A 90 9.75 -40.45 1.01
C VAL A 90 9.22 -41.51 0.06
N SER A 91 8.10 -42.13 0.36
CA SER A 91 7.53 -43.18 -0.51
C SER A 91 6.03 -43.02 -0.66
N VAL A 92 5.51 -43.41 -1.83
CA VAL A 92 4.08 -43.40 -2.13
C VAL A 92 3.58 -44.82 -2.22
N ASN A 93 2.50 -45.11 -1.47
CA ASN A 93 1.81 -46.38 -1.55
C ASN A 93 0.70 -46.30 -2.58
N PHE A 94 0.64 -47.31 -3.44
CA PHE A 94 -0.36 -47.43 -4.50
C PHE A 94 -1.31 -48.59 -4.21
N GLU A 95 -2.62 -48.31 -4.23
CA GLU A 95 -3.64 -49.35 -4.32
C GLU A 95 -4.28 -49.33 -5.70
N LYS A 96 -4.31 -50.49 -6.38
CA LYS A 96 -4.90 -50.62 -7.74
C LYS A 96 -4.42 -49.53 -8.70
N SER A 97 -3.13 -49.21 -8.67
CA SER A 97 -2.47 -48.18 -9.49
C SER A 97 -2.87 -46.72 -9.18
N LYS A 98 -3.57 -46.47 -8.06
CA LYS A 98 -3.86 -45.13 -7.56
C LYS A 98 -3.02 -44.85 -6.32
N ALA A 99 -2.34 -43.70 -6.29
CA ALA A 99 -1.62 -43.25 -5.11
C ALA A 99 -2.61 -42.95 -3.98
N GLU A 100 -2.46 -43.64 -2.85
CA GLU A 100 -3.40 -43.56 -1.71
C GLU A 100 -2.81 -42.79 -0.53
N THR A 101 -1.55 -43.07 -0.20
CA THR A 101 -0.87 -42.46 0.94
C THR A 101 0.59 -42.20 0.60
N ALA A 102 1.15 -41.15 1.20
CA ALA A 102 2.59 -40.90 1.18
C ALA A 102 3.14 -41.09 2.59
N THR A 103 4.34 -41.63 2.70
CA THR A 103 5.05 -41.81 3.97
C THR A 103 6.36 -41.05 3.91
N ILE A 104 6.56 -40.15 4.88
CA ILE A 104 7.85 -39.48 5.11
C ILE A 104 8.58 -40.24 6.20
N VAL A 105 9.81 -40.67 5.91
CA VAL A 105 10.70 -41.34 6.85
C VAL A 105 11.75 -40.35 7.31
N THR A 106 11.78 -40.06 8.60
CA THR A 106 12.83 -39.27 9.23
C THR A 106 13.83 -40.20 9.93
N GLU A 107 14.89 -39.63 10.50
CA GLU A 107 15.83 -40.38 11.34
C GLU A 107 15.18 -41.06 12.56
N SER A 108 14.06 -40.51 13.06
CA SER A 108 13.43 -40.92 14.32
C SER A 108 12.06 -41.58 14.17
N GLU A 109 11.31 -41.28 13.10
CA GLU A 109 9.93 -41.70 12.96
C GLU A 109 9.49 -41.90 11.50
N LYS A 110 8.34 -42.56 11.33
CA LYS A 110 7.66 -42.69 10.05
C LYS A 110 6.30 -42.01 10.15
N ILE A 111 6.08 -40.99 9.32
CA ILE A 111 4.87 -40.19 9.33
C ILE A 111 4.08 -40.51 8.07
N GLN A 112 2.88 -41.05 8.25
CA GLN A 112 1.96 -41.35 7.16
C GLN A 112 1.03 -40.16 6.92
N LEU A 113 1.06 -39.64 5.70
CA LEU A 113 0.22 -38.54 5.25
C LEU A 113 -1.14 -39.10 4.81
N GLU A 114 -2.03 -39.29 5.78
CA GLU A 114 -3.38 -39.81 5.53
C GLU A 114 -4.34 -38.72 5.01
N TYR A 115 -5.35 -39.13 4.24
CA TYR A 115 -6.45 -38.28 3.76
C TYR A 115 -6.07 -37.08 2.87
N ILE A 116 -4.85 -37.05 2.31
CA ILE A 116 -4.39 -35.97 1.42
C ILE A 116 -4.47 -36.30 -0.09
N ALA A 117 -4.62 -37.59 -0.46
CA ALA A 117 -4.58 -38.04 -1.85
C ALA A 117 -5.67 -37.44 -2.76
N SER A 118 -6.79 -37.01 -2.19
CA SER A 118 -7.88 -36.35 -2.94
C SER A 118 -7.55 -34.92 -3.35
N SER A 119 -6.60 -34.29 -2.65
CA SER A 119 -6.28 -32.87 -2.78
C SER A 119 -4.85 -32.63 -3.28
N CYS A 120 -4.01 -33.66 -3.26
CA CYS A 120 -2.58 -33.60 -3.53
C CYS A 120 -2.15 -34.69 -4.53
N ASN A 121 -1.33 -34.30 -5.51
CA ASN A 121 -0.58 -35.23 -6.34
C ASN A 121 0.60 -35.79 -5.53
N LEU A 122 0.39 -36.98 -4.94
CA LEU A 122 1.38 -37.61 -4.06
C LEU A 122 2.68 -37.99 -4.78
N VAL A 123 2.63 -38.26 -6.08
CA VAL A 123 3.83 -38.58 -6.88
C VAL A 123 4.71 -37.34 -7.04
N GLU A 124 4.11 -36.18 -7.28
CA GLU A 124 4.86 -34.91 -7.32
C GLU A 124 5.36 -34.52 -5.92
N LEU A 125 4.56 -34.75 -4.87
CA LEU A 125 5.00 -34.52 -3.49
C LEU A 125 6.25 -35.35 -3.15
N GLU A 126 6.27 -36.63 -3.51
CA GLU A 126 7.43 -37.50 -3.32
C GLU A 126 8.66 -36.96 -4.04
N LYS A 127 8.53 -36.58 -5.31
CA LYS A 127 9.64 -36.02 -6.10
C LYS A 127 10.18 -34.75 -5.47
N ILE A 128 9.30 -33.83 -5.09
CA ILE A 128 9.68 -32.54 -4.51
C ILE A 128 10.42 -32.76 -3.20
N LEU A 129 9.87 -33.54 -2.27
CA LEU A 129 10.49 -33.77 -0.96
C LEU A 129 11.80 -34.55 -1.06
N LYS A 130 11.91 -35.53 -1.99
CA LYS A 130 13.17 -36.24 -2.26
C LYS A 130 14.25 -35.33 -2.85
N HIS A 131 13.86 -34.42 -3.73
CA HIS A 131 14.79 -33.46 -4.30
C HIS A 131 15.26 -32.48 -3.22
N VAL A 132 14.33 -31.95 -2.43
CA VAL A 132 14.62 -31.06 -1.30
C VAL A 132 15.60 -31.71 -0.33
N SER A 133 15.37 -32.96 0.08
CA SER A 133 16.21 -33.64 1.07
C SER A 133 17.59 -34.09 0.56
N LYS A 134 17.85 -34.03 -0.75
CA LYS A 134 19.10 -34.54 -1.36
C LYS A 134 19.96 -33.48 -2.03
N GLU A 135 19.32 -32.47 -2.62
CA GLU A 135 19.98 -31.48 -3.47
C GLU A 135 20.21 -30.13 -2.76
N PHE A 136 19.75 -30.00 -1.51
CA PHE A 136 19.92 -28.80 -0.69
C PHE A 136 20.67 -29.12 0.61
N ASP A 137 21.74 -28.36 0.85
CA ASP A 137 22.55 -28.44 2.07
C ASP A 137 22.20 -27.34 3.09
N GLU A 138 21.46 -26.31 2.68
CA GLU A 138 21.06 -25.18 3.53
C GLU A 138 19.54 -24.98 3.49
N TYR A 139 18.94 -25.01 4.67
CA TYR A 139 17.50 -24.84 4.89
C TYR A 139 17.30 -23.59 5.73
N THR A 140 16.86 -22.50 5.10
CA THR A 140 16.67 -21.22 5.77
C THR A 140 15.29 -20.66 5.48
N GLU A 141 14.67 -20.14 6.53
CA GLU A 141 13.44 -19.39 6.36
C GLU A 141 13.72 -18.04 5.68
N GLN A 142 12.90 -17.71 4.69
CA GLN A 142 12.97 -16.43 3.98
C GLN A 142 11.58 -15.79 3.94
N ARG A 143 11.52 -14.47 4.13
CA ARG A 143 10.29 -13.71 3.90
C ARG A 143 9.90 -13.76 2.42
N GLN A 144 8.68 -14.18 2.14
CA GLN A 144 8.17 -14.36 0.78
C GLN A 144 7.88 -13.01 0.07
N VAL A 145 7.66 -11.95 0.84
CA VAL A 145 7.55 -10.57 0.38
C VAL A 145 8.38 -9.70 1.32
N VAL A 146 9.24 -8.85 0.76
CA VAL A 146 10.00 -7.85 1.52
C VAL A 146 9.64 -6.48 0.95
N PRO A 147 9.21 -5.50 1.75
CA PRO A 147 8.96 -4.15 1.26
C PRO A 147 10.22 -3.53 0.65
N LEU A 148 10.06 -2.68 -0.37
CA LEU A 148 11.19 -2.03 -1.02
C LEU A 148 12.02 -1.16 -0.06
N GLU A 149 11.40 -0.59 0.98
CA GLU A 149 12.08 0.19 2.02
C GLU A 149 13.20 -0.60 2.72
N GLU A 150 12.96 -1.89 2.95
CA GLU A 150 13.87 -2.81 3.64
C GLU A 150 14.89 -3.48 2.69
N MET A 151 14.76 -3.26 1.39
CA MET A 151 15.69 -3.80 0.40
C MET A 151 17.01 -3.02 0.36
N ASP A 152 18.01 -3.62 -0.29
CA ASP A 152 19.35 -3.05 -0.42
C ASP A 152 19.34 -1.63 -1.03
N GLU A 153 20.20 -0.75 -0.51
CA GLU A 153 20.28 0.64 -0.97
C GLU A 153 20.66 0.74 -2.46
N LYS A 154 21.47 -0.19 -2.99
CA LYS A 154 21.82 -0.21 -4.42
C LYS A 154 20.62 -0.60 -5.27
N LEU A 155 19.76 -1.49 -4.80
CA LEU A 155 18.49 -1.80 -5.47
C LEU A 155 17.61 -0.54 -5.51
N LYS A 156 17.42 0.13 -4.36
CA LYS A 156 16.60 1.36 -4.29
C LYS A 156 17.15 2.48 -5.17
N LEU A 157 18.48 2.59 -5.25
CA LEU A 157 19.18 3.52 -6.13
C LEU A 157 18.91 3.23 -7.61
N ALA A 158 19.09 1.98 -8.05
CA ALA A 158 18.82 1.57 -9.43
C ALA A 158 17.34 1.76 -9.81
N TYR A 159 16.42 1.38 -8.91
CA TYR A 159 14.97 1.56 -9.04
C TYR A 159 14.61 3.03 -9.35
N LEU A 160 15.15 3.97 -8.57
CA LEU A 160 14.88 5.39 -8.76
C LEU A 160 15.59 5.97 -9.98
N LYS A 161 16.80 5.52 -10.33
CA LYS A 161 17.48 5.94 -11.57
C LYS A 161 16.68 5.55 -12.80
N ILE A 162 16.00 4.38 -12.81
CA ILE A 162 15.11 4.00 -13.91
C ILE A 162 13.93 4.97 -14.04
N ILE A 163 13.33 5.36 -12.91
CA ILE A 163 12.25 6.36 -12.89
C ILE A 163 12.73 7.73 -13.36
N ILE A 164 13.95 8.12 -13.00
CA ILE A 164 14.56 9.38 -13.46
C ILE A 164 14.85 9.33 -14.96
N ASN A 165 15.35 8.21 -15.48
CA ASN A 165 15.51 8.03 -16.92
C ASN A 165 14.18 8.21 -17.66
N MET A 166 13.08 7.72 -17.09
CA MET A 166 11.74 7.92 -17.67
C MET A 166 11.32 9.39 -17.69
N ALA A 167 11.51 10.12 -16.60
CA ALA A 167 11.23 11.55 -16.53
C ALA A 167 12.06 12.34 -17.56
N TYR A 168 13.34 11.98 -17.74
CA TYR A 168 14.18 12.59 -18.78
C TYR A 168 13.77 12.21 -20.21
N GLU A 169 13.42 10.96 -20.48
CA GLU A 169 13.08 10.52 -21.84
C GLU A 169 11.80 11.19 -22.37
N ASN A 170 10.90 11.59 -21.46
CA ASN A 170 9.66 12.30 -21.78
C ASN A 170 9.91 13.64 -22.51
N ASP A 171 10.54 14.61 -21.83
CA ASP A 171 10.69 15.98 -22.33
C ASP A 171 12.09 16.57 -22.10
N GLN A 172 13.05 15.73 -21.69
CA GLN A 172 14.44 16.09 -21.35
C GLN A 172 14.57 16.97 -20.10
N VAL A 173 13.49 17.20 -19.34
CA VAL A 173 13.51 18.05 -18.15
C VAL A 173 12.63 17.46 -17.05
N ILE A 174 13.22 17.15 -15.89
CA ILE A 174 12.42 16.77 -14.73
C ILE A 174 11.67 17.99 -14.19
N ASP A 175 10.36 18.03 -14.39
CA ASP A 175 9.53 19.14 -13.93
C ASP A 175 9.25 19.10 -12.41
N LYS A 176 8.69 20.17 -11.85
CA LYS A 176 8.42 20.29 -10.40
C LYS A 176 7.43 19.25 -9.85
N LYS A 177 6.49 18.77 -10.67
CA LYS A 177 5.52 17.72 -10.30
C LYS A 177 6.19 16.35 -10.33
N GLU A 178 6.94 16.03 -11.39
CA GLU A 178 7.71 14.78 -11.48
C GLU A 178 8.69 14.68 -10.32
N MET A 179 9.40 15.77 -10.03
CA MET A 179 10.33 15.87 -8.92
C MET A 179 9.64 15.70 -7.56
N ALA A 180 8.44 16.25 -7.37
CA ALA A 180 7.67 16.07 -6.14
C ALA A 180 7.28 14.60 -5.93
N GLU A 181 6.84 13.90 -6.98
CA GLU A 181 6.49 12.47 -6.89
C GLU A 181 7.74 11.59 -6.68
N ILE A 182 8.87 11.91 -7.32
CA ILE A 182 10.16 11.25 -7.06
C ILE A 182 10.59 11.45 -5.59
N PHE A 183 10.44 12.65 -5.04
CA PHE A 183 10.80 12.91 -3.63
C PHE A 183 9.88 12.18 -2.64
N LEU A 184 8.58 12.09 -2.92
CA LEU A 184 7.66 11.28 -2.13
C LEU A 184 8.08 9.80 -2.16
N LEU A 185 8.40 9.28 -3.33
CA LEU A 185 8.88 7.91 -3.49
C LEU A 185 10.21 7.71 -2.74
N MET A 186 11.15 8.64 -2.85
CA MET A 186 12.41 8.59 -2.11
C MET A 186 12.19 8.48 -0.60
N ASN A 187 11.23 9.24 -0.06
CA ASN A 187 10.89 9.18 1.36
C ASN A 187 10.24 7.83 1.74
N ARG A 188 9.33 7.31 0.90
CA ARG A 188 8.67 6.00 1.12
C ARG A 188 9.65 4.83 1.08
N LEU A 189 10.69 4.92 0.26
CA LEU A 189 11.76 3.92 0.16
C LEU A 189 12.77 4.02 1.31
N GLY A 190 12.61 4.97 2.25
CA GLY A 190 13.47 5.10 3.42
C GLY A 190 14.94 5.33 3.07
N LEU A 191 15.23 6.05 1.98
CA LEU A 191 16.61 6.24 1.51
C LEU A 191 17.47 6.96 2.54
N LYS A 192 18.67 6.42 2.74
CA LYS A 192 19.71 7.10 3.52
C LYS A 192 20.13 8.41 2.87
N GLN A 193 20.63 9.33 3.68
CA GLN A 193 21.02 10.68 3.22
C GLN A 193 21.99 10.66 2.04
N GLU A 194 23.00 9.78 2.08
CA GLU A 194 23.99 9.63 1.00
C GLU A 194 23.34 9.23 -0.33
N THR A 195 22.48 8.20 -0.32
CA THR A 195 21.74 7.75 -1.50
C THR A 195 20.81 8.84 -2.03
N ARG A 196 20.16 9.62 -1.14
CA ARG A 196 19.34 10.76 -1.56
C ARG A 196 20.16 11.82 -2.28
N PHE A 197 21.39 12.08 -1.86
CA PHE A 197 22.28 13.01 -2.56
C PHE A 197 22.73 12.47 -3.92
N GLU A 198 23.01 11.17 -4.01
CA GLU A 198 23.34 10.54 -5.30
C GLU A 198 22.18 10.67 -6.29
N ILE A 199 20.96 10.31 -5.86
CA ILE A 199 19.76 10.44 -6.67
C ILE A 199 19.56 11.86 -7.16
N ARG A 200 19.71 12.86 -6.30
CA ARG A 200 19.57 14.25 -6.75
C ARG A 200 20.68 14.68 -7.70
N SER A 201 21.91 14.27 -7.44
CA SER A 201 23.01 14.56 -8.38
C SER A 201 22.68 13.99 -9.75
N TYR A 202 22.15 12.76 -9.80
CA TYR A 202 21.67 12.11 -11.02
C TYR A 202 20.50 12.87 -11.67
N MET A 203 19.54 13.38 -10.89
CA MET A 203 18.42 14.21 -11.38
C MET A 203 18.84 15.53 -12.01
N PHE A 204 20.00 16.10 -11.69
CA PHE A 204 20.46 17.40 -12.20
C PHE A 204 21.75 17.31 -13.03
N ALA A 205 22.15 16.11 -13.43
CA ALA A 205 23.33 15.86 -14.24
C ALA A 205 22.98 14.90 -15.39
N PRO A 206 22.31 15.39 -16.45
CA PRO A 206 21.92 14.57 -17.60
C PRO A 206 23.11 13.79 -18.23
N GLU A 207 24.32 14.35 -18.14
CA GLU A 207 25.55 13.70 -18.59
C GLU A 207 25.95 12.45 -17.80
N LEU A 208 25.38 12.26 -16.60
CA LEU A 208 25.60 11.08 -15.75
C LEU A 208 24.57 9.98 -15.98
N LEU A 209 23.58 10.19 -16.87
CA LEU A 209 22.54 9.19 -17.13
C LEU A 209 23.16 7.88 -17.63
N GLN A 210 22.81 6.80 -16.95
CA GLN A 210 23.22 5.46 -17.31
C GLN A 210 22.20 4.85 -18.27
N GLY A 211 22.65 3.92 -19.12
CA GLY A 211 21.75 3.17 -19.98
C GLY A 211 20.71 2.41 -19.16
N THR A 212 19.42 2.53 -19.50
CA THR A 212 18.32 1.93 -18.74
C THR A 212 18.48 0.43 -18.53
N SER A 213 19.01 -0.31 -19.54
CA SER A 213 19.30 -1.74 -19.40
C SER A 213 20.32 -2.06 -18.30
N ILE A 214 21.35 -1.22 -18.14
CA ILE A 214 22.36 -1.38 -17.09
C ILE A 214 21.71 -1.25 -15.71
N LEU A 215 20.78 -0.31 -15.56
CA LEU A 215 20.06 -0.11 -14.31
C LEU A 215 19.14 -1.30 -13.99
N PHE A 216 18.51 -1.92 -14.99
CA PHE A 216 17.75 -3.16 -14.80
C PHE A 216 18.65 -4.33 -14.37
N ASP A 217 19.86 -4.43 -14.93
CA ASP A 217 20.84 -5.43 -14.51
C ASP A 217 21.31 -5.19 -13.07
N GLU A 218 21.55 -3.92 -12.68
CA GLU A 218 21.89 -3.56 -11.31
C GLU A 218 20.75 -3.87 -10.33
N LEU A 219 19.51 -3.54 -10.69
CA LEU A 219 18.33 -3.88 -9.90
C LEU A 219 18.22 -5.39 -9.71
N SER A 220 18.37 -6.16 -10.79
CA SER A 220 18.27 -7.63 -10.78
C SER A 220 19.37 -8.31 -9.97
N LYS A 221 20.56 -7.72 -9.90
CA LYS A 221 21.68 -8.27 -9.10
C LYS A 221 21.52 -8.05 -7.60
N ASN A 222 20.77 -7.02 -7.18
CA ASN A 222 20.61 -6.65 -5.78
C ASN A 222 19.24 -7.04 -5.22
N VAL A 223 18.38 -7.69 -6.01
CA VAL A 223 17.10 -8.21 -5.53
C VAL A 223 17.29 -9.57 -4.87
N MET A 224 16.50 -9.81 -3.83
CA MET A 224 16.45 -11.11 -3.19
C MET A 224 15.84 -12.16 -4.14
N ASP A 225 16.39 -13.37 -4.10
CA ASP A 225 15.93 -14.52 -4.88
C ASP A 225 14.40 -14.69 -4.79
N GLY A 226 13.77 -14.85 -5.96
CA GLY A 226 12.32 -15.02 -6.10
C GLY A 226 11.49 -13.74 -5.96
N GLN A 227 12.09 -12.56 -5.74
CA GLN A 227 11.33 -11.30 -5.62
C GLN A 227 11.41 -10.38 -6.84
N LEU A 228 12.22 -10.74 -7.85
CA LEU A 228 12.43 -9.91 -9.04
C LEU A 228 11.13 -9.48 -9.73
N HIS A 229 10.23 -10.45 -9.99
CA HIS A 229 8.95 -10.17 -10.65
C HIS A 229 8.06 -9.22 -9.82
N THR A 230 8.03 -9.40 -8.50
CA THR A 230 7.31 -8.51 -7.56
C THR A 230 7.86 -7.08 -7.62
N VAL A 231 9.19 -6.92 -7.66
CA VAL A 231 9.84 -5.61 -7.80
C VAL A 231 9.53 -4.98 -9.15
N HIS A 232 9.50 -5.76 -10.24
CA HIS A 232 9.16 -5.25 -11.58
C HIS A 232 7.71 -4.77 -11.68
N ILE A 233 6.75 -5.48 -11.06
CA ILE A 233 5.36 -5.02 -10.98
C ILE A 233 5.27 -3.70 -10.21
N SER A 234 5.96 -3.58 -9.08
CA SER A 234 6.03 -2.34 -8.31
C SER A 234 6.62 -1.18 -9.12
N LEU A 235 7.74 -1.44 -9.82
CA LEU A 235 8.39 -0.45 -10.67
C LEU A 235 7.47 0.01 -11.80
N ALA A 236 6.77 -0.93 -12.45
CA ALA A 236 5.80 -0.60 -13.47
C ALA A 236 4.68 0.29 -12.92
N LYS A 237 4.16 -0.01 -11.73
CA LYS A 237 3.17 0.86 -11.09
C LYS A 237 3.72 2.26 -10.85
N ASP A 238 4.91 2.40 -10.28
CA ASP A 238 5.45 3.73 -9.98
C ASP A 238 5.78 4.53 -11.25
N LEU A 239 6.27 3.88 -12.29
CA LEU A 239 6.46 4.50 -13.62
C LEU A 239 5.12 5.01 -14.18
N ILE A 240 4.08 4.18 -14.15
CA ILE A 240 2.75 4.53 -14.67
C ILE A 240 2.11 5.63 -13.81
N ASN A 241 2.26 5.58 -12.48
CA ASN A 241 1.72 6.59 -11.59
C ASN A 241 2.32 7.98 -11.87
N ILE A 242 3.64 8.05 -12.06
CA ILE A 242 4.31 9.31 -12.38
C ILE A 242 3.83 9.81 -13.75
N TYR A 243 3.79 8.93 -14.76
CA TYR A 243 3.25 9.24 -16.08
C TYR A 243 1.80 9.76 -16.02
N PHE A 244 0.90 9.12 -15.28
CA PHE A 244 -0.49 9.56 -15.10
C PHE A 244 -0.62 10.88 -14.34
N SER A 245 0.36 11.20 -13.49
CA SER A 245 0.36 12.43 -12.70
C SER A 245 0.84 13.64 -13.49
N THR A 246 1.63 13.43 -14.55
CA THR A 246 2.26 14.50 -15.33
C THR A 246 1.77 14.57 -16.78
N GLN A 247 1.21 13.49 -17.32
CA GLN A 247 0.83 13.35 -18.73
C GLN A 247 -0.58 12.74 -18.92
N SER A 248 -0.74 11.95 -19.99
CA SER A 248 -1.98 11.26 -20.38
C SER A 248 -2.26 10.05 -19.48
N ARG A 249 -3.52 9.66 -19.36
CA ARG A 249 -3.92 8.38 -18.76
C ARG A 249 -3.95 7.21 -19.75
N ASP A 250 -3.23 7.36 -20.86
CA ASP A 250 -3.25 6.43 -21.99
C ASP A 250 -1.92 5.68 -22.05
N LEU A 251 -1.91 4.42 -21.64
CA LEU A 251 -0.70 3.59 -21.61
C LEU A 251 -0.13 3.31 -23.00
N GLU A 252 -0.95 3.33 -24.06
CA GLU A 252 -0.44 3.10 -25.42
C GLU A 252 0.54 4.21 -25.83
N LYS A 253 0.37 5.41 -25.26
CA LYS A 253 1.24 6.56 -25.48
C LYS A 253 2.41 6.64 -24.50
N PHE A 254 2.60 5.62 -23.66
CA PHE A 254 3.71 5.59 -22.72
C PHE A 254 4.96 4.98 -23.35
N ASP A 255 5.68 5.80 -24.13
CA ASP A 255 6.85 5.37 -24.92
C ASP A 255 7.93 4.66 -24.11
N PHE A 256 8.25 5.18 -22.91
CA PHE A 256 9.25 4.58 -22.04
C PHE A 256 8.88 3.15 -21.63
N LEU A 257 7.63 2.92 -21.24
CA LEU A 257 7.14 1.59 -20.87
C LEU A 257 7.18 0.65 -22.08
N ASN A 258 6.72 1.12 -23.24
CA ASN A 258 6.68 0.33 -24.47
C ASN A 258 8.09 -0.09 -24.94
N LYS A 259 9.08 0.82 -24.86
CA LYS A 259 10.48 0.53 -25.19
C LYS A 259 11.13 -0.46 -24.23
N ASN A 260 10.81 -0.38 -22.94
CA ASN A 260 11.46 -1.16 -21.88
C ASN A 260 10.65 -2.37 -21.41
N ARG A 261 9.54 -2.71 -22.07
CA ARG A 261 8.66 -3.84 -21.71
C ARG A 261 9.39 -5.17 -21.55
N ASN A 262 10.34 -5.45 -22.44
CA ASN A 262 11.14 -6.68 -22.40
C ASN A 262 12.05 -6.75 -21.16
N LEU A 263 12.52 -5.60 -20.67
CA LEU A 263 13.36 -5.53 -19.46
C LEU A 263 12.51 -5.72 -18.20
N LEU A 264 11.30 -5.16 -18.17
CA LEU A 264 10.34 -5.35 -17.09
C LEU A 264 9.83 -6.80 -17.01
N ASN A 265 9.68 -7.48 -18.15
CA ASN A 265 9.19 -8.87 -18.20
C ASN A 265 7.90 -9.09 -17.39
N ILE A 266 6.93 -8.17 -17.57
CA ILE A 266 5.60 -8.20 -16.95
C ILE A 266 4.54 -8.50 -18.02
N LYS A 267 3.49 -9.22 -17.65
CA LYS A 267 2.40 -9.57 -18.57
C LYS A 267 1.40 -8.43 -18.68
N ASP A 268 0.62 -8.42 -19.76
CA ASP A 268 -0.50 -7.47 -19.90
C ASP A 268 -1.51 -7.60 -18.76
N SER A 269 -1.75 -8.83 -18.31
CA SER A 269 -2.60 -9.09 -17.16
C SER A 269 -2.07 -8.45 -15.87
N ASP A 270 -0.75 -8.36 -15.68
CA ASP A 270 -0.17 -7.66 -14.52
C ASP A 270 -0.38 -6.15 -14.64
N LEU A 271 -0.24 -5.60 -15.85
CA LEU A 271 -0.48 -4.19 -16.14
C LEU A 271 -1.94 -3.79 -15.91
N ASP A 272 -2.90 -4.63 -16.28
CA ASP A 272 -4.32 -4.40 -16.02
C ASP A 272 -4.60 -4.27 -14.51
N ILE A 273 -3.95 -5.10 -13.69
CA ILE A 273 -4.05 -5.01 -12.22
C ILE A 273 -3.40 -3.72 -11.71
N VAL A 274 -2.25 -3.34 -12.26
CA VAL A 274 -1.57 -2.08 -11.90
C VAL A 274 -2.45 -0.86 -12.21
N VAL A 275 -3.05 -0.81 -13.40
CA VAL A 275 -3.96 0.28 -13.80
C VAL A 275 -5.18 0.31 -12.90
N LEU A 276 -5.82 -0.84 -12.67
CA LEU A 276 -6.98 -0.92 -11.79
C LEU A 276 -6.67 -0.47 -10.37
N ALA A 277 -5.50 -0.84 -9.84
CA ALA A 277 -5.04 -0.39 -8.54
C ALA A 277 -4.86 1.12 -8.51
N LEU A 278 -4.23 1.72 -9.53
CA LEU A 278 -4.07 3.18 -9.62
C LEU A 278 -5.39 3.93 -9.72
N GLU A 279 -6.32 3.43 -10.55
CA GLU A 279 -7.66 4.01 -10.66
C GLU A 279 -8.42 3.93 -9.33
N THR A 280 -8.29 2.80 -8.63
CA THR A 280 -8.84 2.63 -7.29
C THR A 280 -8.22 3.65 -6.34
N ASP A 281 -6.90 3.74 -6.31
CA ASP A 281 -6.14 4.66 -5.46
C ASP A 281 -6.57 6.13 -5.67
N TYR A 282 -6.78 6.57 -6.92
CA TYR A 282 -7.27 7.92 -7.21
C TYR A 282 -8.70 8.16 -6.69
N LYS A 283 -9.59 7.17 -6.84
CA LYS A 283 -10.99 7.27 -6.39
C LYS A 283 -11.12 7.32 -4.86
N LEU A 284 -10.17 6.75 -4.11
CA LEU A 284 -10.23 6.71 -2.64
C LEU A 284 -10.31 8.10 -2.00
N LEU A 285 -9.76 9.13 -2.65
CA LEU A 285 -9.80 10.49 -2.15
C LEU A 285 -11.01 11.31 -2.65
N GLU A 286 -11.82 10.76 -3.57
CA GLU A 286 -13.01 11.43 -4.13
C GLU A 286 -14.15 11.53 -3.10
N ASP A 287 -14.87 12.64 -3.14
CA ASP A 287 -15.84 13.04 -2.10
C ASP A 287 -16.99 12.03 -1.91
N ASP A 288 -17.40 11.31 -2.96
CA ASP A 288 -18.50 10.35 -2.94
C ASP A 288 -18.05 8.90 -2.72
N PHE A 289 -16.76 8.66 -2.48
CA PHE A 289 -16.20 7.32 -2.28
C PHE A 289 -16.25 6.92 -0.80
N THR A 290 -17.32 6.20 -0.43
CA THR A 290 -17.59 5.75 0.95
C THR A 290 -16.78 4.52 1.35
N ASP A 291 -16.72 4.23 2.66
CA ASP A 291 -16.07 3.04 3.22
C ASP A 291 -16.62 1.71 2.61
N ASP A 292 -17.88 1.69 2.18
CA ASP A 292 -18.51 0.54 1.50
C ASP A 292 -18.04 0.41 0.04
N LYS A 293 -18.02 1.51 -0.72
CA LYS A 293 -17.48 1.54 -2.10
C LYS A 293 -16.02 1.13 -2.11
N MET A 294 -15.25 1.59 -1.11
CA MET A 294 -13.88 1.18 -0.88
C MET A 294 -13.76 -0.33 -0.67
N THR A 295 -14.59 -0.90 0.21
CA THR A 295 -14.60 -2.36 0.44
C THR A 295 -14.91 -3.15 -0.83
N ALA A 296 -15.85 -2.67 -1.65
CA ALA A 296 -16.21 -3.31 -2.91
C ALA A 296 -15.07 -3.25 -3.94
N ALA A 297 -14.47 -2.08 -4.15
CA ALA A 297 -13.38 -1.89 -5.10
C ALA A 297 -12.15 -2.76 -4.76
N PHE A 298 -11.78 -2.85 -3.48
CA PHE A 298 -10.66 -3.70 -3.06
C PHE A 298 -10.96 -5.20 -3.19
N LYS A 299 -12.21 -5.64 -2.98
CA LYS A 299 -12.62 -7.02 -3.25
C LYS A 299 -12.51 -7.35 -4.73
N GLU A 300 -12.94 -6.43 -5.60
CA GLU A 300 -12.82 -6.58 -7.04
C GLU A 300 -11.35 -6.63 -7.47
N LEU A 301 -10.52 -5.69 -7.00
CA LEU A 301 -9.08 -5.67 -7.25
C LEU A 301 -8.41 -6.97 -6.81
N SER A 302 -8.72 -7.44 -5.59
CA SER A 302 -8.20 -8.71 -5.07
C SER A 302 -8.63 -9.91 -5.90
N ALA A 303 -9.90 -9.96 -6.32
CA ALA A 303 -10.44 -11.03 -7.14
C ALA A 303 -9.80 -11.07 -8.54
N LYS A 304 -9.62 -9.91 -9.17
CA LYS A 304 -8.96 -9.79 -10.46
C LYS A 304 -7.48 -10.18 -10.36
N ALA A 305 -6.76 -9.68 -9.34
CA ALA A 305 -5.36 -10.03 -9.11
C ALA A 305 -5.18 -11.54 -8.92
N ALA A 306 -6.05 -12.18 -8.11
CA ALA A 306 -6.05 -13.63 -7.93
C ALA A 306 -6.35 -14.39 -9.25
N ALA A 307 -7.26 -13.89 -10.08
CA ALA A 307 -7.63 -14.53 -11.34
C ALA A 307 -6.47 -14.57 -12.36
N VAL A 308 -5.58 -13.58 -12.31
CA VAL A 308 -4.41 -13.51 -13.21
C VAL A 308 -3.11 -13.98 -12.55
N GLY A 309 -3.15 -14.34 -11.26
CA GLY A 309 -2.01 -14.81 -10.49
C GLY A 309 -1.05 -13.72 -10.03
N THR A 310 -1.39 -12.44 -10.22
CA THR A 310 -0.57 -11.29 -9.83
C THR A 310 -0.69 -11.05 -8.32
N PRO A 311 0.42 -11.05 -7.57
CA PRO A 311 0.40 -10.63 -6.17
C PRO A 311 -0.09 -9.21 -5.97
N LEU A 312 -1.16 -9.04 -5.21
CA LEU A 312 -1.60 -7.68 -4.84
C LEU A 312 -0.55 -6.94 -4.01
N ALA A 313 0.22 -7.67 -3.19
CA ALA A 313 1.35 -7.11 -2.45
C ALA A 313 2.46 -6.57 -3.37
N ALA A 314 2.63 -7.11 -4.59
CA ALA A 314 3.62 -6.60 -5.53
C ALA A 314 3.27 -5.20 -6.07
N VAL A 315 1.98 -4.96 -6.28
CA VAL A 315 1.46 -3.66 -6.74
C VAL A 315 1.75 -2.58 -5.70
N TYR A 316 1.79 -2.93 -4.42
CA TYR A 316 1.99 -1.96 -3.35
C TYR A 316 3.39 -2.04 -2.71
N LEU A 317 4.32 -2.82 -3.27
CA LEU A 317 5.64 -3.10 -2.66
C LEU A 317 6.46 -1.85 -2.30
N SER A 318 6.33 -0.76 -3.08
CA SER A 318 7.00 0.54 -2.83
C SER A 318 6.33 1.41 -1.76
N GLY A 319 5.20 0.98 -1.22
CA GLY A 319 4.35 1.81 -0.37
C GLY A 319 3.64 2.94 -1.15
N SER A 320 3.62 2.86 -2.47
CA SER A 320 2.96 3.85 -3.35
C SER A 320 1.47 3.59 -3.41
N VAL A 321 0.76 3.92 -2.32
CA VAL A 321 -0.71 4.03 -2.31
C VAL A 321 -1.03 5.50 -2.11
N ILE A 322 -2.02 6.02 -2.83
CA ILE A 322 -2.52 7.37 -2.56
C ILE A 322 -3.23 7.35 -1.19
N GLY A 323 -2.57 7.92 -0.18
CA GLY A 323 -3.09 8.05 1.18
C GLY A 323 -2.98 6.85 2.08
N MET A 324 -2.07 5.91 1.80
CA MET A 324 -1.73 4.87 2.78
C MET A 324 -0.20 4.74 2.83
N SER A 325 0.37 4.73 4.03
CA SER A 325 1.81 4.63 4.23
C SER A 325 2.37 3.26 3.86
N ALA A 326 3.70 3.13 3.75
CA ALA A 326 4.38 1.83 3.70
C ALA A 326 4.00 0.96 4.93
N ALA A 327 3.87 1.59 6.10
CA ALA A 327 3.28 1.03 7.32
C ALA A 327 1.74 0.82 7.27
N GLY A 328 1.06 1.50 6.36
CA GLY A 328 -0.38 1.45 6.15
C GLY A 328 -0.83 0.30 5.25
N MET A 329 0.09 -0.52 4.77
CA MET A 329 -0.26 -1.71 4.00
C MET A 329 -0.64 -2.90 4.91
N THR A 330 -0.07 -2.97 6.12
CA THR A 330 -0.58 -3.85 7.19
C THR A 330 -1.85 -3.30 7.83
N SER A 331 -2.03 -1.97 7.89
CA SER A 331 -3.25 -1.38 8.46
C SER A 331 -4.42 -1.35 7.46
N GLY A 332 -4.17 -1.13 6.17
CA GLY A 332 -5.17 -1.01 5.12
C GLY A 332 -6.00 -2.27 4.90
N LEU A 333 -5.35 -3.38 4.59
CA LEU A 333 -6.05 -4.66 4.42
C LEU A 333 -6.62 -5.17 5.76
N ALA A 334 -5.95 -4.91 6.90
CA ALA A 334 -6.45 -5.28 8.23
C ALA A 334 -7.69 -4.47 8.65
N MET A 335 -7.69 -3.16 8.41
CA MET A 335 -8.79 -2.23 8.70
C MET A 335 -10.02 -2.50 7.81
N LEU A 336 -9.81 -3.19 6.69
CA LEU A 336 -10.86 -3.66 5.78
C LEU A 336 -11.38 -5.07 6.12
N GLY A 337 -10.88 -5.73 7.18
CA GLY A 337 -11.28 -7.10 7.53
C GLY A 337 -10.82 -8.17 6.52
N MET A 338 -9.91 -7.79 5.61
CA MET A 338 -9.15 -8.68 4.73
C MET A 338 -7.81 -9.08 5.35
N GLY A 339 -7.66 -8.82 6.64
CA GLY A 339 -6.57 -9.28 7.46
C GLY A 339 -5.26 -8.52 7.21
N GLY A 340 -4.38 -8.54 8.20
CA GLY A 340 -3.14 -7.76 8.28
C GLY A 340 -1.86 -8.57 8.31
N ILE A 341 -1.79 -9.72 7.63
CA ILE A 341 -0.61 -10.64 7.73
C ILE A 341 0.11 -10.82 6.39
N LEU A 342 -0.28 -10.14 5.31
CA LEU A 342 0.55 -10.12 4.08
C LEU A 342 1.85 -9.29 4.17
N GLY A 343 2.43 -9.20 5.36
CA GLY A 343 3.87 -9.08 5.50
C GLY A 343 4.49 -7.71 5.22
N LEU A 344 4.00 -6.67 5.89
CA LEU A 344 4.59 -5.33 5.86
C LEU A 344 4.67 -4.80 7.29
N SER A 345 5.33 -5.57 8.16
CA SER A 345 5.58 -5.24 9.56
C SER A 345 6.55 -4.07 9.67
N SER A 346 6.07 -2.85 9.47
CA SER A 346 6.78 -1.64 9.87
C SER A 346 6.72 -1.43 11.40
N MET A 347 7.05 -2.46 12.19
CA MET A 347 7.56 -2.19 13.54
C MET A 347 9.03 -1.75 13.50
N ALA A 348 9.69 -1.82 12.34
CA ALA A 348 11.06 -1.37 12.18
C ALA A 348 11.13 -0.08 11.36
N THR A 349 11.39 1.02 12.08
CA THR A 349 11.98 2.31 11.65
C THR A 349 11.05 3.48 11.28
N GLY A 350 11.01 4.45 12.19
CA GLY A 350 10.94 5.89 11.87
C GLY A 350 9.59 6.51 11.55
N ILE A 351 8.80 5.97 10.61
CA ILE A 351 7.73 6.75 9.95
C ILE A 351 6.47 5.90 9.72
N GLY A 352 5.65 5.64 10.75
CA GLY A 352 4.33 5.04 10.51
C GLY A 352 3.59 4.58 11.75
N VAL A 353 2.34 5.01 11.92
CA VAL A 353 1.44 4.56 13.00
C VAL A 353 0.52 3.49 12.41
N ALA A 354 0.54 2.28 12.99
CA ALA A 354 -0.41 1.22 12.63
C ALA A 354 -1.81 1.55 13.20
N ILE A 355 -2.74 1.97 12.34
CA ILE A 355 -4.13 2.23 12.76
C ILE A 355 -4.98 1.01 12.44
N LEU A 356 -5.04 0.06 13.38
CA LEU A 356 -5.97 -1.06 13.31
C LEU A 356 -7.37 -0.57 13.74
N ILE A 357 -8.33 -0.49 12.80
CA ILE A 357 -9.74 -0.45 13.18
C ILE A 357 -10.42 -1.75 12.75
N GLY A 358 -10.65 -2.62 13.72
CA GLY A 358 -11.43 -3.84 13.55
C GLY A 358 -12.89 -3.53 13.23
N VAL A 359 -13.46 -4.32 12.33
CA VAL A 359 -14.85 -4.25 11.85
C VAL A 359 -15.89 -4.40 13.00
N GLY A 360 -15.48 -4.85 14.19
CA GLY A 360 -16.37 -5.11 15.34
C GLY A 360 -16.86 -3.89 16.14
N THR A 361 -16.12 -2.78 16.17
CA THR A 361 -16.55 -1.59 16.94
C THR A 361 -17.64 -0.77 16.23
N TYR A 362 -17.78 -0.91 14.91
CA TYR A 362 -18.66 -0.08 14.09
C TYR A 362 -20.14 -0.50 14.15
N ALA A 363 -20.43 -1.80 14.24
CA ALA A 363 -21.81 -2.28 14.32
C ALA A 363 -22.52 -1.85 15.62
N GLY A 364 -21.77 -1.76 16.73
CA GLY A 364 -22.31 -1.36 18.04
C GLY A 364 -22.67 0.12 18.11
N VAL A 365 -21.80 1.02 17.63
CA VAL A 365 -22.03 2.47 17.64
C VAL A 365 -23.14 2.86 16.64
N LYS A 366 -23.15 2.26 15.44
CA LYS A 366 -24.17 2.48 14.40
C LYS A 366 -25.60 2.23 14.90
N LYS A 367 -25.77 1.20 15.76
CA LYS A 367 -27.07 0.81 16.32
C LYS A 367 -27.53 1.70 17.48
N ILE A 368 -26.62 2.47 18.10
CA ILE A 368 -26.89 3.30 19.28
C ILE A 368 -27.05 4.78 18.90
N THR A 369 -26.31 5.29 17.90
CA THR A 369 -26.31 6.73 17.57
C THR A 369 -27.26 7.12 16.44
N GLY A 370 -27.72 6.17 15.62
CA GLY A 370 -28.63 6.43 14.49
C GLY A 370 -28.06 7.40 13.43
N SER A 371 -26.77 7.70 13.48
CA SER A 371 -26.08 8.62 12.58
C SER A 371 -25.15 7.86 11.64
N ASP A 372 -25.64 7.56 10.43
CA ASP A 372 -24.88 6.84 9.39
C ASP A 372 -23.66 7.65 8.90
N GLU A 373 -23.75 8.99 8.86
CA GLU A 373 -22.80 9.83 8.11
C GLU A 373 -21.36 9.87 8.65
N LEU A 374 -21.15 9.98 9.97
CA LEU A 374 -19.80 10.11 10.54
C LEU A 374 -19.01 8.79 10.49
N SER A 375 -19.71 7.65 10.39
CA SER A 375 -19.09 6.33 10.32
C SER A 375 -18.58 5.96 8.93
N ASN A 376 -19.20 6.50 7.87
CA ASN A 376 -18.97 6.11 6.47
C ASN A 376 -17.66 6.65 5.86
N TYR A 377 -16.92 7.50 6.57
CA TYR A 377 -15.72 8.18 6.07
C TYR A 377 -14.51 8.07 7.00
N LYS A 378 -14.58 7.21 8.02
CA LYS A 378 -13.48 7.11 8.99
C LYS A 378 -12.21 6.54 8.36
N ARG A 379 -12.34 5.62 7.38
CA ARG A 379 -11.18 5.12 6.62
C ARG A 379 -10.56 6.22 5.77
N LYS A 380 -11.38 6.95 5.03
CA LYS A 380 -10.94 8.09 4.23
C LYS A 380 -10.22 9.17 5.05
N GLN A 381 -10.74 9.50 6.24
CA GLN A 381 -10.09 10.48 7.12
C GLN A 381 -8.68 10.04 7.54
N LEU A 382 -8.51 8.76 7.86
CA LEU A 382 -7.20 8.22 8.23
C LEU A 382 -6.23 8.21 7.05
N MET A 383 -6.74 7.90 5.85
CA MET A 383 -5.94 7.98 4.64
C MET A 383 -5.42 9.41 4.38
N LEU A 384 -6.31 10.40 4.49
CA LEU A 384 -5.96 11.80 4.30
C LEU A 384 -4.91 12.28 5.32
N ASN A 385 -5.02 11.85 6.58
CA ASN A 385 -4.02 12.18 7.60
C ASN A 385 -2.65 11.54 7.28
N GLU A 386 -2.64 10.34 6.71
CA GLU A 386 -1.39 9.70 6.29
C GLU A 386 -0.77 10.39 5.07
N VAL A 387 -1.58 10.85 4.09
CA VAL A 387 -1.11 11.74 3.01
C VAL A 387 -0.39 12.95 3.59
N ILE A 388 -1.04 13.63 4.54
CA ILE A 388 -0.51 14.85 5.17
C ILE A 388 0.83 14.56 5.82
N LYS A 389 0.89 13.52 6.67
CA LYS A 389 2.09 13.14 7.40
C LYS A 389 3.25 12.80 6.46
N GLN A 390 3.06 11.87 5.51
CA GLN A 390 4.12 11.49 4.57
C GLN A 390 4.65 12.68 3.76
N THR A 391 3.74 13.56 3.35
CA THR A 391 4.11 14.75 2.56
C THR A 391 4.89 15.74 3.42
N GLN A 392 4.50 15.95 4.68
CA GLN A 392 5.25 16.78 5.63
C GLN A 392 6.64 16.21 5.95
N ASP A 393 6.76 14.89 6.13
CA ASP A 393 8.06 14.22 6.35
C ASP A 393 8.98 14.40 5.13
N THR A 394 8.40 14.32 3.93
CA THR A 394 9.13 14.58 2.67
C THR A 394 9.61 16.04 2.59
N ILE A 395 8.75 17.01 2.92
CA ILE A 395 9.12 18.44 3.00
C ILE A 395 10.24 18.66 4.02
N SER A 396 10.16 18.04 5.19
CA SER A 396 11.20 18.12 6.22
C SER A 396 12.54 17.59 5.71
N THR A 397 12.52 16.47 4.99
CA THR A 397 13.72 15.91 4.35
C THR A 397 14.30 16.87 3.32
N ILE A 398 13.45 17.43 2.45
CA ILE A 398 13.83 18.45 1.45
C ILE A 398 14.51 19.66 2.11
N LEU A 399 14.02 20.16 3.25
CA LEU A 399 14.64 21.28 3.96
C LEU A 399 16.08 20.95 4.40
N GLY A 400 16.32 19.72 4.89
CA GLY A 400 17.67 19.25 5.19
C GLY A 400 18.58 19.22 3.96
N ASP A 401 18.02 18.89 2.80
CA ASP A 401 18.75 18.82 1.55
C ASP A 401 19.03 20.21 0.94
N ILE A 402 18.11 21.18 1.09
CA ILE A 402 18.34 22.59 0.73
C ILE A 402 19.54 23.14 1.50
N ASN A 403 19.64 22.84 2.79
CA ASN A 403 20.79 23.25 3.61
C ASN A 403 22.11 22.68 3.07
N TYR A 404 22.11 21.40 2.67
CA TYR A 404 23.28 20.77 2.06
C TYR A 404 23.68 21.42 0.73
N ILE A 405 22.72 21.66 -0.17
CA ILE A 405 22.98 22.29 -1.46
C ILE A 405 23.50 23.71 -1.27
N THR A 406 22.90 24.45 -0.34
CA THR A 406 23.32 25.82 0.01
C THR A 406 24.75 25.84 0.52
N SER A 407 25.13 24.87 1.37
CA SER A 407 26.52 24.73 1.83
C SER A 407 27.49 24.47 0.67
N LYS A 408 27.16 23.52 -0.23
CA LYS A 408 27.97 23.25 -1.43
C LYS A 408 28.08 24.46 -2.37
N LEU A 409 27.00 25.22 -2.50
CA LEU A 409 26.94 26.44 -3.28
C LEU A 409 27.88 27.51 -2.73
N ASN A 410 27.86 27.74 -1.41
CA ASN A 410 28.79 28.66 -0.76
C ASN A 410 30.25 28.25 -0.96
N THR A 411 30.58 26.97 -0.78
CA THR A 411 31.94 26.47 -1.05
C THR A 411 32.37 26.67 -2.50
N THR A 412 31.47 26.43 -3.46
CA THR A 412 31.77 26.60 -4.90
C THR A 412 31.96 28.08 -5.25
N ILE A 413 31.20 28.99 -4.63
CA ILE A 413 31.39 30.45 -4.77
C ILE A 413 32.76 30.88 -4.21
N GLU A 414 33.15 30.39 -3.04
CA GLU A 414 34.47 30.66 -2.45
C GLU A 414 35.63 30.10 -3.29
N GLU A 415 35.46 28.96 -3.95
CA GLU A 415 36.43 28.43 -4.91
C GLU A 415 36.54 29.33 -6.14
N THR A 416 35.42 29.90 -6.60
CA THR A 416 35.39 30.82 -7.74
C THR A 416 36.20 32.09 -7.48
N THR A 417 36.12 32.66 -6.27
CA THR A 417 36.84 33.90 -5.92
C THR A 417 38.35 33.71 -5.82
N LYS A 418 38.84 32.48 -5.65
CA LYS A 418 40.28 32.14 -5.58
C LYS A 418 40.91 31.90 -6.95
N LEU A 419 40.12 31.73 -8.01
CA LEU A 419 40.59 31.36 -9.35
C LEU A 419 40.44 32.54 -10.32
N THR A 420 41.28 33.55 -10.18
CA THR A 420 41.17 34.80 -10.95
C THR A 420 41.73 34.74 -12.38
N GLU A 421 42.60 33.78 -12.71
CA GLU A 421 43.36 33.79 -13.98
C GLU A 421 43.24 32.50 -14.83
N ASN A 422 42.61 31.44 -14.33
CA ASN A 422 42.46 30.18 -15.08
C ASN A 422 41.08 30.07 -15.73
N GLN A 423 40.97 30.55 -16.98
CA GLN A 423 39.72 30.60 -17.75
C GLN A 423 39.04 29.22 -17.90
N SER A 424 39.83 28.14 -18.02
CA SER A 424 39.30 26.77 -18.11
C SER A 424 38.72 26.28 -16.79
N ALA A 425 39.40 26.55 -15.66
CA ALA A 425 38.90 26.23 -14.33
C ALA A 425 37.63 27.04 -13.97
N LEU A 426 37.60 28.32 -14.34
CA LEU A 426 36.41 29.18 -14.17
C LEU A 426 35.19 28.65 -14.93
N LYS A 427 35.37 28.14 -16.16
CA LYS A 427 34.26 27.55 -16.93
C LYS A 427 33.66 26.32 -16.23
N ILE A 428 34.51 25.44 -15.68
CA ILE A 428 34.07 24.24 -14.95
C ILE A 428 33.30 24.62 -13.69
N ILE A 429 33.83 25.56 -12.90
CA ILE A 429 33.21 25.99 -11.64
C ILE A 429 31.90 26.72 -11.89
N ASN A 430 31.82 27.58 -12.90
CA ASN A 430 30.56 28.23 -13.28
C ASN A 430 29.50 27.20 -13.70
N GLY A 431 29.89 26.12 -14.40
CA GLY A 431 28.98 25.01 -14.70
C GLY A 431 28.43 24.34 -13.44
N LYS A 432 29.30 24.04 -12.47
CA LYS A 432 28.93 23.48 -11.16
C LYS A 432 28.02 24.42 -10.36
N LEU A 433 28.26 25.73 -10.40
CA LEU A 433 27.42 26.74 -9.76
C LEU A 433 26.02 26.77 -10.38
N LEU A 434 25.92 26.81 -11.71
CA LEU A 434 24.64 26.79 -12.42
C LEU A 434 23.83 25.53 -12.11
N GLN A 435 24.50 24.37 -12.04
CA GLN A 435 23.89 23.10 -11.64
C GLN A 435 23.32 23.16 -10.22
N GLN A 436 24.07 23.69 -9.26
CA GLN A 436 23.60 23.82 -7.87
C GLN A 436 22.44 24.81 -7.73
N ILE A 437 22.44 25.90 -8.49
CA ILE A 437 21.31 26.85 -8.55
C ILE A 437 20.07 26.18 -9.15
N ALA A 438 20.23 25.42 -10.23
CA ALA A 438 19.14 24.65 -10.84
C ALA A 438 18.56 23.63 -9.85
N MET A 439 19.44 22.95 -9.10
CA MET A 439 19.06 22.02 -8.04
C MET A 439 18.22 22.70 -6.95
N LEU A 440 18.67 23.85 -6.41
CA LEU A 440 17.90 24.62 -5.43
C LEU A 440 16.53 25.04 -5.96
N LYS A 441 16.46 25.53 -7.20
CA LYS A 441 15.21 25.97 -7.82
C LYS A 441 14.24 24.80 -8.01
N GLY A 442 14.72 23.66 -8.51
CA GLY A 442 13.91 22.46 -8.69
C GLY A 442 13.38 21.94 -7.34
N VAL A 443 14.26 21.81 -6.36
CA VAL A 443 13.92 21.34 -5.01
C VAL A 443 12.87 22.24 -4.34
N SER A 444 13.03 23.56 -4.43
CA SER A 444 12.03 24.52 -3.92
C SER A 444 10.70 24.40 -4.65
N GLY A 445 10.72 24.27 -5.99
CA GLY A 445 9.50 24.11 -6.78
C GLY A 445 8.75 22.82 -6.46
N ALA A 446 9.45 21.72 -6.18
CA ALA A 446 8.84 20.48 -5.72
C ALA A 446 8.22 20.63 -4.33
N ALA A 447 8.89 21.33 -3.40
CA ALA A 447 8.34 21.62 -2.07
C ALA A 447 7.02 22.42 -2.14
N ASP A 448 6.90 23.37 -3.08
CA ASP A 448 5.66 24.11 -3.31
C ASP A 448 4.49 23.20 -3.76
N ILE A 449 4.77 22.25 -4.65
CA ILE A 449 3.77 21.24 -5.08
C ILE A 449 3.32 20.38 -3.89
N LEU A 450 4.26 19.94 -3.06
CA LEU A 450 3.98 19.13 -1.87
C LEU A 450 3.17 19.92 -0.82
N ASN A 451 3.46 21.20 -0.60
CA ASN A 451 2.65 22.06 0.27
C ASN A 451 1.21 22.17 -0.23
N GLY A 452 1.01 22.33 -1.54
CA GLY A 452 -0.33 22.28 -2.14
C GLY A 452 -1.06 20.96 -1.88
N LYS A 453 -0.35 19.83 -1.97
CA LYS A 453 -0.89 18.49 -1.66
C LYS A 453 -1.33 18.37 -0.19
N VAL A 454 -0.54 18.89 0.75
CA VAL A 454 -0.91 18.96 2.19
C VAL A 454 -2.18 19.78 2.39
N HIS A 455 -2.23 21.01 1.87
CA HIS A 455 -3.40 21.88 2.05
C HIS A 455 -4.69 21.27 1.47
N ASN A 456 -4.59 20.61 0.30
CA ASN A 456 -5.73 19.90 -0.29
C ASN A 456 -6.21 18.75 0.60
N ALA A 457 -5.29 17.94 1.12
CA ALA A 457 -5.63 16.83 2.01
C ALA A 457 -6.19 17.30 3.36
N GLU A 458 -5.66 18.39 3.94
CA GLU A 458 -6.19 19.04 5.15
C GLU A 458 -7.60 19.58 4.91
N GLY A 459 -7.83 20.24 3.78
CA GLY A 459 -9.16 20.72 3.39
C GLY A 459 -10.17 19.58 3.29
N ALA A 460 -9.80 18.49 2.62
CA ALA A 460 -10.63 17.29 2.53
C ALA A 460 -10.88 16.64 3.90
N SER A 461 -9.85 16.51 4.74
CA SER A 461 -9.96 15.91 6.09
C SER A 461 -10.88 16.74 7.00
N ASN A 462 -10.77 18.07 6.94
CA ASN A 462 -11.63 18.97 7.70
C ASN A 462 -13.07 18.97 7.19
N LYS A 463 -13.28 18.81 5.87
CA LYS A 463 -14.62 18.64 5.30
C LYS A 463 -15.33 17.42 5.88
N LEU A 464 -14.64 16.29 6.08
CA LEU A 464 -15.22 15.07 6.66
C LEU A 464 -15.68 15.24 8.12
N LYS A 465 -15.22 16.29 8.81
CA LYS A 465 -15.67 16.66 10.16
C LYS A 465 -16.91 17.58 10.14
N CYS A 466 -17.41 17.92 8.96
CA CYS A 466 -18.60 18.74 8.76
C CYS A 466 -19.75 17.87 8.24
N PRO A 467 -21.01 18.14 8.60
CA PRO A 467 -22.15 17.38 8.07
C PRO A 467 -22.27 17.61 6.56
N ALA A 468 -22.57 16.56 5.78
CA ALA A 468 -22.75 16.69 4.34
C ALA A 468 -24.05 17.45 4.02
N ILE A 469 -25.09 17.14 4.79
CA ILE A 469 -26.38 17.83 4.79
C ILE A 469 -26.56 18.47 6.17
N LEU A 470 -26.75 19.79 6.20
CA LEU A 470 -26.96 20.53 7.43
C LEU A 470 -28.40 20.39 7.91
N ASP A 471 -28.58 19.97 9.17
CA ASP A 471 -29.85 20.05 9.88
C ASP A 471 -29.96 21.45 10.51
N LEU A 472 -30.73 22.32 9.86
CA LEU A 472 -30.93 23.71 10.31
C LEU A 472 -31.58 23.77 11.69
N SER A 473 -32.56 22.91 11.97
CA SER A 473 -33.26 22.88 13.25
C SER A 473 -32.30 22.54 14.38
N LYS A 474 -31.42 21.56 14.14
CA LYS A 474 -30.38 21.16 15.09
C LYS A 474 -29.35 22.27 15.27
N LEU A 475 -28.92 22.91 14.18
CA LEU A 475 -27.97 24.03 14.26
C LEU A 475 -28.55 25.19 15.08
N GLU A 476 -29.81 25.57 14.85
CA GLU A 476 -30.51 26.62 15.59
C GLU A 476 -30.61 26.29 17.09
N ALA A 477 -30.97 25.05 17.43
CA ALA A 477 -31.04 24.59 18.81
C ALA A 477 -29.67 24.64 19.53
N LEU A 478 -28.58 24.29 18.84
CA LEU A 478 -27.24 24.27 19.42
C LEU A 478 -26.59 25.67 19.50
N THR A 479 -27.15 26.66 18.81
CA THR A 479 -26.63 28.02 18.73
C THR A 479 -27.57 29.07 19.34
N SER A 480 -28.64 28.64 20.02
CA SER A 480 -29.64 29.52 20.63
C SER A 480 -29.09 30.39 21.77
N GLU A 481 -27.97 29.98 22.39
CA GLU A 481 -27.30 30.75 23.44
C GLU A 481 -26.63 32.02 22.87
N PRO A 482 -26.72 33.18 23.55
CA PRO A 482 -26.15 34.44 23.06
C PRO A 482 -24.66 34.37 22.68
N THR A 483 -23.87 33.57 23.42
CA THR A 483 -22.44 33.36 23.18
C THR A 483 -22.15 32.50 21.93
N LYS A 484 -23.11 31.69 21.49
CA LYS A 484 -22.99 30.76 20.36
C LYS A 484 -23.70 31.22 19.09
N LYS A 485 -24.55 32.25 19.17
CA LYS A 485 -25.31 32.80 18.03
C LYS A 485 -24.43 33.17 16.83
N LYS A 486 -23.21 33.67 17.08
CA LYS A 486 -22.22 33.97 16.03
C LYS A 486 -21.82 32.77 15.17
N PHE A 487 -21.92 31.55 15.71
CA PHE A 487 -21.62 30.32 14.97
C PHE A 487 -22.74 29.94 14.01
N TYR A 488 -23.99 30.37 14.25
CA TYR A 488 -25.12 30.07 13.37
C TYR A 488 -24.90 30.65 11.97
N ASP A 489 -24.71 31.98 11.90
CA ASP A 489 -24.54 32.68 10.63
C ASP A 489 -23.26 32.24 9.92
N PHE A 490 -22.18 32.03 10.70
CA PHE A 490 -20.92 31.51 10.19
C PHE A 490 -21.11 30.14 9.54
N ILE A 491 -21.64 29.15 10.26
CA ILE A 491 -21.82 27.77 9.77
C ILE A 491 -22.78 27.75 8.58
N ARG A 492 -23.93 28.43 8.67
CA ARG A 492 -24.93 28.48 7.59
C ARG A 492 -24.35 29.04 6.29
N GLY A 493 -23.41 29.99 6.38
CA GLY A 493 -22.70 30.55 5.22
C GLY A 493 -21.91 29.53 4.39
N PHE A 494 -21.67 28.33 4.89
CA PHE A 494 -21.00 27.23 4.17
C PHE A 494 -21.95 26.23 3.53
N TYR A 495 -23.27 26.44 3.59
CA TYR A 495 -24.26 25.53 3.02
C TYR A 495 -25.14 26.24 2.00
N ILE A 496 -25.38 25.56 0.89
CA ILE A 496 -26.26 26.01 -0.19
C ILE A 496 -27.47 25.08 -0.29
N GLU A 497 -28.61 25.67 -0.59
CA GLU A 497 -29.84 24.91 -0.79
C GLU A 497 -29.80 24.21 -2.15
N LYS A 498 -30.00 22.89 -2.15
CA LYS A 498 -30.10 22.06 -3.36
C LYS A 498 -31.36 21.21 -3.31
N GLU A 499 -32.01 21.04 -4.46
CA GLU A 499 -33.14 20.14 -4.62
C GLU A 499 -32.63 18.70 -4.79
N SER A 500 -33.20 17.77 -4.01
CA SER A 500 -32.87 16.34 -4.01
C SER A 500 -34.17 15.56 -4.22
N ILE A 501 -34.17 14.64 -5.18
CA ILE A 501 -35.30 13.73 -5.40
C ILE A 501 -35.13 12.54 -4.45
N GLU A 502 -36.09 12.31 -3.55
CA GLU A 502 -36.15 11.10 -2.73
C GLU A 502 -37.28 10.20 -3.23
N GLU A 503 -36.98 8.92 -3.49
CA GLU A 503 -37.99 7.90 -3.75
C GLU A 503 -38.49 7.33 -2.42
N LYS A 504 -39.78 7.53 -2.13
CA LYS A 504 -40.47 6.83 -1.03
C LYS A 504 -41.59 6.01 -1.62
N ASN A 505 -41.50 4.68 -1.46
CA ASN A 505 -42.60 3.72 -1.62
C ASN A 505 -43.57 4.08 -2.77
N THR A 506 -43.05 4.19 -3.99
CA THR A 506 -43.74 4.46 -5.28
C THR A 506 -44.04 5.91 -5.69
N ASP A 507 -43.68 6.93 -4.89
CA ASP A 507 -43.71 8.35 -5.30
C ASP A 507 -42.33 9.03 -5.17
N THR A 508 -42.01 9.91 -6.13
CA THR A 508 -40.82 10.78 -6.11
C THR A 508 -41.19 12.14 -5.52
N GLU A 509 -40.57 12.51 -4.39
CA GLU A 509 -40.76 13.81 -3.74
C GLU A 509 -39.49 14.66 -3.91
N VAL A 510 -39.65 15.94 -4.28
CA VAL A 510 -38.54 16.90 -4.36
C VAL A 510 -38.34 17.55 -3.00
N VAL A 511 -37.25 17.18 -2.32
CA VAL A 511 -36.89 17.69 -0.98
C VAL A 511 -35.74 18.67 -1.09
N LYS A 512 -35.85 19.84 -0.46
CA LYS A 512 -34.75 20.81 -0.39
C LYS A 512 -33.80 20.45 0.75
N LYS A 513 -32.50 20.35 0.45
CA LYS A 513 -31.43 20.00 1.40
C LYS A 513 -30.35 21.07 1.41
N TRP A 514 -29.83 21.37 2.58
CA TRP A 514 -28.71 22.30 2.76
C TRP A 514 -27.40 21.53 2.64
N VAL A 515 -26.76 21.60 1.48
CA VAL A 515 -25.56 20.82 1.15
C VAL A 515 -24.32 21.70 1.29
N ILE A 516 -23.25 21.13 1.83
CA ILE A 516 -21.99 21.86 2.01
C ILE A 516 -21.46 22.43 0.68
N ASP A 517 -21.08 23.70 0.69
CA ASP A 517 -20.50 24.41 -0.44
C ASP A 517 -19.01 24.06 -0.57
N THR A 518 -18.70 23.23 -1.57
CA THR A 518 -17.35 22.76 -1.86
C THR A 518 -16.41 23.83 -2.41
N SER A 519 -16.91 25.01 -2.79
CA SER A 519 -16.06 26.12 -3.27
C SER A 519 -15.22 26.75 -2.15
N LYS A 520 -15.65 26.61 -0.89
CA LYS A 520 -15.01 27.23 0.29
C LYS A 520 -14.02 26.31 1.01
N ARG A 521 -13.37 25.40 0.27
CA ARG A 521 -12.48 24.35 0.82
C ARG A 521 -11.40 24.87 1.76
N GLY A 522 -10.81 26.04 1.48
CA GLY A 522 -9.75 26.64 2.30
C GLY A 522 -10.17 27.04 3.71
N GLU A 523 -11.48 27.16 3.95
CA GLU A 523 -12.05 27.61 5.23
C GLU A 523 -12.65 26.46 6.05
N PHE A 524 -12.64 25.22 5.52
CA PHE A 524 -13.21 24.05 6.21
C PHE A 524 -12.57 23.74 7.56
N ALA A 525 -11.31 24.13 7.78
CA ALA A 525 -10.69 24.03 9.09
C ALA A 525 -11.42 24.85 10.16
N GLN A 526 -11.87 26.06 9.80
CA GLN A 526 -12.62 26.93 10.71
C GLN A 526 -14.05 26.44 10.88
N LEU A 527 -14.67 25.95 9.80
CA LEU A 527 -15.98 25.32 9.83
C LEU A 527 -16.01 24.08 10.76
N ALA A 528 -15.03 23.19 10.63
CA ALA A 528 -14.91 22.01 11.49
C ALA A 528 -14.77 22.38 12.97
N LYS A 529 -13.92 23.37 13.28
CA LYS A 529 -13.78 23.90 14.65
C LYS A 529 -15.08 24.53 15.17
N ALA A 530 -15.84 25.21 14.31
CA ALA A 530 -17.14 25.75 14.68
C ALA A 530 -18.14 24.66 15.04
N PHE A 531 -18.21 23.57 14.26
CA PHE A 531 -19.05 22.40 14.57
C PHE A 531 -18.64 21.70 15.87
N GLU A 532 -17.34 21.57 16.12
CA GLU A 532 -16.79 21.03 17.37
C GLU A 532 -17.17 21.91 18.57
N ALA A 533 -17.01 23.24 18.45
CA ALA A 533 -17.31 24.20 19.51
C ALA A 533 -18.80 24.21 19.92
N ILE A 534 -19.71 23.93 18.98
CA ILE A 534 -21.16 23.82 19.28
C ILE A 534 -21.58 22.40 19.66
N GLY A 535 -20.66 21.43 19.67
CA GLY A 535 -20.96 20.04 20.04
C GLY A 535 -21.88 19.31 19.07
N TYR A 536 -21.89 19.67 17.79
CA TYR A 536 -22.89 19.18 16.81
C TYR A 536 -22.95 17.65 16.71
N PHE A 537 -21.85 16.95 16.95
CA PHE A 537 -21.75 15.50 16.86
C PHE A 537 -21.74 14.78 18.22
N ASN A 538 -21.92 15.50 19.34
CA ASN A 538 -21.94 14.88 20.67
C ASN A 538 -23.23 14.08 20.90
N VAL A 539 -23.08 12.80 21.24
CA VAL A 539 -24.18 11.83 21.43
C VAL A 539 -25.10 12.21 22.59
N SER A 540 -24.55 12.79 23.67
CA SER A 540 -25.30 13.30 24.82
C SER A 540 -26.23 14.46 24.47
N ASP A 541 -25.81 15.32 23.54
CA ASP A 541 -26.56 16.52 23.13
C ASP A 541 -27.65 16.19 22.10
N VAL A 542 -27.46 15.14 21.29
CA VAL A 542 -28.48 14.60 20.37
C VAL A 542 -29.67 14.01 21.14
N LEU A 543 -29.42 13.32 22.25
CA LEU A 543 -30.45 12.83 23.15
C LEU A 543 -31.17 14.00 23.83
N ALA A 544 -30.43 14.96 24.40
CA ALA A 544 -31.01 16.13 25.06
C ALA A 544 -31.86 17.01 24.12
N GLY A 545 -31.43 17.18 22.86
CA GLY A 545 -32.15 17.95 21.83
C GLY A 545 -33.49 17.33 21.44
N LYS A 546 -33.54 16.01 21.23
CA LYS A 546 -34.79 15.29 20.94
C LYS A 546 -35.77 15.34 22.11
N THR A 547 -35.29 15.26 23.35
CA THR A 547 -36.16 15.41 24.54
C THR A 547 -36.71 16.83 24.66
N LYS A 548 -35.90 17.86 24.36
CA LYS A 548 -36.33 19.26 24.37
C LYS A 548 -37.38 19.55 23.30
N GLN A 549 -37.21 18.99 22.10
CA GLN A 549 -38.12 19.16 20.96
C GLN A 549 -39.45 18.41 21.16
N ALA A 550 -39.40 17.22 21.78
CA ALA A 550 -40.60 16.48 22.20
C ALA A 550 -41.36 17.21 23.31
N LEU A 551 -40.65 17.86 24.25
CA LEU A 551 -41.26 18.65 25.31
C LEU A 551 -41.85 19.98 24.80
N SER A 552 -41.22 20.65 23.82
CA SER A 552 -41.77 21.89 23.25
C SER A 552 -43.06 21.66 22.44
N GLY A 553 -43.21 20.50 21.79
CA GLY A 553 -44.44 20.14 21.08
C GLY A 553 -45.59 19.67 22.00
N LEU A 554 -45.32 19.44 23.29
CA LEU A 554 -46.33 19.15 24.32
C LEU A 554 -46.91 20.42 24.95
N PHE A 555 -46.27 21.58 24.75
CA PHE A 555 -46.67 22.88 25.29
C PHE A 555 -47.00 23.93 24.22
N SER A 556 -47.17 23.51 22.97
CA SER A 556 -47.67 24.33 21.85
C SER A 556 -49.14 24.06 21.56
#